data_AF-A0A431HJV6-F1
#
_entry.id   AF-A0A431HJV6-F1
#
_cell.length_a   1.000
_cell.length_b   1.000
_cell.length_c   1.000
_cell.angle_alpha   90.00
_cell.angle_beta   90.00
_cell.angle_gamma   90.00
#
_symmetry.space_group_name_H-M   'P 1'
#
loop_
_entity.id
_entity.type
_entity.pdbx_description
1 polymer ?
#
loop_
_entity_poly.entity_id
_entity_poly.type
_entity_poly.pdbx_seq_one_letter_code
_entity_poly.pdbx_strand_id
1 'polypeptide(L)'
;MAEALFVGTDFDGTTHLTSEPAPDGSTVELAYEMAIDAHLGPDAVDVFVNDQGGHRSRDPNEIVASLLPQDVDEATVDRFTRKVVESKLEILEPSIGMPLADGTPWPRPTPGFAPLWRAISTAKEAGVLIGAATLSAGHTDFQKKVFSVHGLEYPDIFMTYDVLRAMCPDIPHEDLAKPSPFMLTVAREAWKFGQQVQGREINTIKTFMAGDSNEKDGGLARAANIPFYLINAEDGSLAWACLGGALGFSIETIREIQRG
;
A
#
# COMPACT_ATOMS: atom_id res chain seq x y z
N MET A 1 -18.01 -14.68 22.78
CA MET A 1 -16.89 -14.83 21.82
C MET A 1 -16.93 -13.62 20.92
N ALA A 2 -15.83 -12.88 20.82
CA ALA A 2 -15.81 -11.63 20.06
C ALA A 2 -15.59 -11.93 18.57
N GLU A 3 -16.40 -11.29 17.71
CA GLU A 3 -16.15 -11.25 16.28
C GLU A 3 -14.99 -10.27 16.03
N ALA A 4 -13.96 -10.72 15.31
CA ALA A 4 -12.84 -9.89 14.92
C ALA A 4 -13.02 -9.39 13.48
N LEU A 5 -12.55 -8.17 13.22
CA LEU A 5 -12.50 -7.56 11.90
C LEU A 5 -11.04 -7.44 11.47
N PHE A 6 -10.77 -7.57 10.18
CA PHE A 6 -9.45 -7.34 9.59
C PHE A 6 -9.58 -6.56 8.28
N VAL A 7 -8.82 -5.48 8.15
CA VAL A 7 -8.83 -4.63 6.95
C VAL A 7 -7.44 -4.64 6.33
N GLY A 8 -7.35 -5.14 5.09
CA GLY A 8 -6.19 -4.93 4.23
C GLY A 8 -6.43 -3.70 3.36
N THR A 9 -5.44 -2.80 3.28
CA THR A 9 -5.47 -1.68 2.33
C THR A 9 -4.23 -1.73 1.45
N ASP A 10 -4.38 -1.42 0.18
CA ASP A 10 -3.23 -0.96 -0.60
C ASP A 10 -2.77 0.45 -0.14
N PHE A 11 -1.66 0.96 -0.68
CA PHE A 11 -1.08 2.24 -0.28
C PHE A 11 -1.26 3.34 -1.32
N ASP A 12 -0.53 3.21 -2.44
CA ASP A 12 -0.45 4.20 -3.52
C ASP A 12 -1.80 4.32 -4.25
N GLY A 13 -2.37 5.52 -4.38
CA GLY A 13 -3.68 5.73 -5.00
C GLY A 13 -4.87 5.23 -4.16
N THR A 14 -4.60 4.41 -3.14
CA THR A 14 -5.61 3.85 -2.23
C THR A 14 -5.72 4.67 -0.95
N THR A 15 -4.68 4.68 -0.12
CA THR A 15 -4.69 5.44 1.15
C THR A 15 -4.08 6.82 0.99
N HIS A 16 -3.10 6.96 0.09
CA HIS A 16 -2.39 8.23 -0.14
C HIS A 16 -2.14 8.47 -1.63
N LEU A 17 -2.17 9.74 -2.03
CA LEU A 17 -2.04 10.22 -3.40
C LEU A 17 -0.56 10.39 -3.80
N THR A 18 0.19 9.29 -3.86
CA THR A 18 1.63 9.35 -4.18
C THR A 18 1.94 9.74 -5.62
N SER A 19 0.97 9.65 -6.53
CA SER A 19 1.09 10.13 -7.91
C SER A 19 0.96 11.64 -8.06
N GLU A 20 0.46 12.35 -7.04
CA GLU A 20 0.47 13.81 -7.06
C GLU A 20 1.92 14.31 -6.98
N PRO A 21 2.31 15.34 -7.74
CA PRO A 21 3.67 15.88 -7.62
C PRO A 21 3.93 16.42 -6.23
N ALA A 22 5.11 16.10 -5.70
CA ALA A 22 5.60 16.73 -4.49
C ALA A 22 5.87 18.23 -4.74
N PRO A 23 5.94 19.07 -3.68
CA PRO A 23 6.15 20.51 -3.82
C PRO A 23 7.46 20.92 -4.51
N ASP A 24 8.48 20.06 -4.48
CA ASP A 24 9.75 20.25 -5.19
C ASP A 24 9.69 19.83 -6.67
N GLY A 25 8.53 19.37 -7.14
CA GLY A 25 8.31 18.87 -8.50
C GLY A 25 8.61 17.39 -8.67
N SER A 26 9.10 16.69 -7.63
CA SER A 26 9.37 15.25 -7.69
C SER A 26 8.08 14.48 -7.88
N THR A 27 8.08 13.51 -8.78
CA THR A 27 6.99 12.54 -8.96
C THR A 27 7.55 11.13 -8.83
N VAL A 28 6.68 10.16 -8.56
CA VAL A 28 7.09 8.74 -8.54
C VAL A 28 7.71 8.34 -9.89
N GLU A 29 7.15 8.82 -10.99
CA GLU A 29 7.66 8.55 -12.34
C GLU A 29 9.05 9.15 -12.57
N LEU A 30 9.25 10.44 -12.24
CA LEU A 30 10.57 11.08 -12.35
C LEU A 30 11.62 10.41 -11.46
N ALA A 31 11.24 10.01 -10.24
CA ALA A 31 12.14 9.30 -9.34
C ALA A 31 12.56 7.93 -9.91
N TYR A 32 11.64 7.22 -10.59
CA TYR A 32 11.98 5.99 -11.32
C TYR A 32 12.90 6.27 -12.51
N GLU A 33 12.63 7.27 -13.33
CA GLU A 33 13.49 7.64 -14.47
C GLU A 33 14.92 7.90 -14.01
N MET A 34 15.10 8.72 -12.97
CA MET A 34 16.41 9.03 -12.40
C MET A 34 17.11 7.79 -11.81
N ALA A 35 16.37 6.93 -11.12
CA ALA A 35 16.92 5.71 -10.54
C ALA A 35 17.29 4.67 -11.62
N ILE A 36 16.49 4.54 -12.68
CA ILE A 36 16.77 3.68 -13.82
C ILE A 36 18.01 4.19 -14.57
N ASP A 37 18.13 5.49 -14.82
CA ASP A 37 19.32 6.07 -15.44
C ASP A 37 20.59 5.72 -14.64
N ALA A 38 20.53 5.93 -13.32
CA ALA A 38 21.67 5.70 -12.43
C ALA A 38 22.16 4.25 -12.40
N HIS A 39 21.26 3.26 -12.57
CA HIS A 39 21.60 1.84 -12.37
C HIS A 39 21.56 0.98 -13.63
N LEU A 40 20.76 1.35 -14.62
CA LEU A 40 20.55 0.63 -15.88
C LEU A 40 20.99 1.44 -17.11
N GLY A 41 21.17 2.76 -16.96
CA GLY A 41 21.65 3.66 -18.00
C GLY A 41 20.53 4.33 -18.81
N PRO A 42 20.88 5.33 -19.64
CA PRO A 42 19.92 6.19 -20.34
C PRO A 42 19.09 5.42 -21.38
N ASP A 43 19.66 4.39 -22.01
CA ASP A 43 18.93 3.55 -22.96
C ASP A 43 17.75 2.81 -22.27
N ALA A 44 17.91 2.41 -21.01
CA ALA A 44 16.85 1.78 -20.24
C ALA A 44 15.74 2.78 -19.86
N VAL A 45 16.09 4.06 -19.66
CA VAL A 45 15.10 5.13 -19.44
C VAL A 45 14.26 5.34 -20.70
N ASP A 46 14.88 5.34 -21.88
CA ASP A 46 14.17 5.47 -23.15
C ASP A 46 13.13 4.36 -23.33
N VAL A 47 13.51 3.11 -23.08
CA VAL A 47 12.58 1.97 -23.08
C VAL A 47 11.48 2.14 -22.04
N PHE A 48 11.83 2.53 -20.80
CA PHE A 48 10.85 2.72 -19.73
C PHE A 48 9.81 3.79 -20.08
N VAL A 49 10.24 4.97 -20.54
CA VAL A 49 9.37 6.12 -20.81
C VAL A 49 8.65 5.97 -22.15
N ASN A 50 9.39 5.75 -23.23
CA ASN A 50 8.86 5.86 -24.59
C ASN A 50 8.25 4.56 -25.10
N ASP A 51 8.87 3.41 -24.80
CA ASP A 51 8.36 2.12 -25.29
C ASP A 51 7.28 1.53 -24.38
N GLN A 52 7.41 1.71 -23.07
CA GLN A 52 6.53 1.08 -22.08
C GLN A 52 5.50 2.05 -21.46
N GLY A 53 5.71 3.36 -21.61
CA GLY A 53 4.81 4.40 -21.10
C GLY A 53 4.93 4.64 -19.59
N GLY A 54 6.12 4.46 -19.03
CA GLY A 54 6.45 4.79 -17.64
C GLY A 54 5.98 3.75 -16.62
N HIS A 55 5.63 4.22 -15.41
CA HIS A 55 5.37 3.33 -14.26
C HIS A 55 4.13 2.43 -14.45
N ARG A 56 3.00 2.98 -14.91
CA ARG A 56 1.73 2.26 -15.20
C ARG A 56 1.26 1.27 -14.13
N SER A 57 1.46 1.60 -12.85
CA SER A 57 1.12 0.75 -11.70
C SER A 57 1.77 -0.64 -11.73
N ARG A 58 2.90 -0.76 -12.45
CA ARG A 58 3.75 -1.95 -12.43
C ARG A 58 4.54 -1.97 -11.13
N ASP A 59 4.76 -3.15 -10.59
CA ASP A 59 5.66 -3.25 -9.43
C ASP A 59 7.13 -3.03 -9.85
N PRO A 60 8.03 -2.72 -8.91
CA PRO A 60 9.42 -2.45 -9.24
C PRO A 60 10.14 -3.62 -9.92
N ASN A 61 9.78 -4.87 -9.61
CA ASN A 61 10.41 -6.05 -10.22
C ASN A 61 9.95 -6.20 -11.67
N GLU A 62 8.65 -6.07 -11.94
CA GLU A 62 8.07 -6.04 -13.30
C GLU A 62 8.77 -4.99 -14.19
N ILE A 63 9.00 -3.77 -13.65
CA ILE A 63 9.70 -2.71 -14.36
C ILE A 63 11.13 -3.14 -14.69
N VAL A 64 11.93 -3.51 -13.69
CA VAL A 64 13.35 -3.84 -13.90
C VAL A 64 13.52 -5.08 -14.78
N ALA A 65 12.72 -6.13 -14.59
CA ALA A 65 12.75 -7.34 -15.41
C ALA A 65 12.50 -7.02 -16.90
N SER A 66 11.60 -6.07 -17.18
CA SER A 66 11.28 -5.66 -18.55
C SER A 66 12.37 -4.81 -19.23
N LEU A 67 13.31 -4.25 -18.45
CA LEU A 67 14.40 -3.41 -18.94
C LEU A 67 15.72 -4.17 -19.11
N LEU A 68 15.82 -5.36 -18.54
CA LEU A 68 16.99 -6.22 -18.63
C LEU A 68 16.87 -7.21 -19.80
N PRO A 69 18.00 -7.73 -20.33
CA PRO A 69 17.97 -8.83 -21.29
C PRO A 69 17.21 -10.06 -20.76
N GLN A 70 16.51 -10.77 -21.64
CA GLN A 70 15.63 -11.89 -21.28
C GLN A 70 16.36 -13.12 -20.69
N ASP A 71 17.68 -13.20 -20.86
CA ASP A 71 18.53 -14.29 -20.38
C ASP A 71 19.18 -14.01 -19.01
N VAL A 72 18.84 -12.88 -18.38
CA VAL A 72 19.31 -12.52 -17.05
C VAL A 72 18.61 -13.35 -15.97
N ASP A 73 19.38 -13.82 -14.98
CA ASP A 73 18.85 -14.59 -13.85
C ASP A 73 18.02 -13.73 -12.87
N GLU A 74 17.09 -14.37 -12.16
CA GLU A 74 16.19 -13.72 -11.18
C GLU A 74 16.99 -12.98 -10.09
N ALA A 75 18.11 -13.54 -9.66
CA ALA A 75 18.97 -12.92 -8.65
C ALA A 75 19.56 -11.57 -9.11
N THR A 76 19.83 -11.43 -10.39
CA THR A 76 20.30 -10.18 -11.00
C THR A 76 19.17 -9.18 -11.16
N VAL A 77 17.98 -9.61 -11.58
CA VAL A 77 16.78 -8.76 -11.59
C VAL A 77 16.54 -8.20 -10.19
N ASP A 78 16.47 -9.05 -9.17
CA ASP A 78 16.29 -8.65 -7.77
C ASP A 78 17.36 -7.68 -7.26
N ARG A 79 18.61 -7.86 -7.69
CA ARG A 79 19.70 -6.94 -7.34
C ARG A 79 19.49 -5.56 -7.94
N PHE A 80 19.11 -5.46 -9.21
CA PHE A 80 18.83 -4.18 -9.85
C PHE A 80 17.54 -3.54 -9.34
N THR A 81 16.50 -4.33 -9.09
CA THR A 81 15.24 -3.86 -8.50
C THR A 81 15.49 -3.16 -7.18
N ARG A 82 16.28 -3.77 -6.27
CA ARG A 82 16.64 -3.14 -4.99
C ARG A 82 17.36 -1.81 -5.16
N LYS A 83 18.35 -1.74 -6.06
CA LYS A 83 19.09 -0.50 -6.31
C LYS A 83 18.19 0.61 -6.86
N VAL A 84 17.34 0.29 -7.83
CA VAL A 84 16.37 1.25 -8.39
C VAL A 84 15.41 1.73 -7.32
N VAL A 85 14.90 0.82 -6.50
CA VAL A 85 14.02 1.12 -5.36
C VAL A 85 14.71 2.04 -4.35
N GLU A 86 15.93 1.72 -3.93
CA GLU A 86 16.71 2.48 -2.95
C GLU A 86 16.93 3.91 -3.45
N SER A 87 17.44 4.10 -4.67
CA SER A 87 17.66 5.44 -5.24
C SER A 87 16.37 6.21 -5.49
N LYS A 88 15.28 5.54 -5.88
CA LYS A 88 13.96 6.18 -5.98
C LYS A 88 13.50 6.72 -4.63
N LEU A 89 13.68 5.94 -3.56
CA LEU A 89 13.31 6.39 -2.20
C LEU A 89 14.19 7.56 -1.73
N GLU A 90 15.50 7.53 -2.01
CA GLU A 90 16.40 8.65 -1.68
C GLU A 90 15.93 9.98 -2.31
N ILE A 91 15.28 9.91 -3.47
CA ILE A 91 14.70 11.08 -4.16
C ILE A 91 13.38 11.52 -3.50
N LEU A 92 12.47 10.59 -3.20
CA LEU A 92 11.11 10.91 -2.75
C LEU A 92 10.97 11.16 -1.24
N GLU A 93 11.79 10.49 -0.42
CA GLU A 93 11.68 10.57 1.03
C GLU A 93 11.87 11.98 1.60
N PRO A 94 12.81 12.82 1.09
CA PRO A 94 12.94 14.20 1.53
C PRO A 94 11.66 15.03 1.35
N SER A 95 10.82 14.67 0.37
CA SER A 95 9.61 15.40 0.04
C SER A 95 8.41 15.04 0.92
N ILE A 96 8.47 13.92 1.65
CA ILE A 96 7.39 13.53 2.59
C ILE A 96 7.22 14.59 3.68
N GLY A 97 6.00 15.09 3.80
CA GLY A 97 5.60 16.12 4.76
C GLY A 97 5.82 17.54 4.25
N MET A 98 6.40 17.75 3.07
CA MET A 98 6.48 19.08 2.48
C MET A 98 5.06 19.62 2.21
N PRO A 99 4.80 20.90 2.50
CA PRO A 99 3.47 21.47 2.31
C PRO A 99 3.17 21.70 0.84
N LEU A 100 2.01 21.20 0.39
CA LEU A 100 1.42 21.48 -0.91
C LEU A 100 0.86 22.91 -0.96
N ALA A 101 0.33 23.32 -2.12
CA ALA A 101 -0.20 24.67 -2.32
C ALA A 101 -1.32 25.07 -1.35
N ASP A 102 -2.08 24.10 -0.83
CA ASP A 102 -3.12 24.30 0.18
C ASP A 102 -2.63 24.10 1.63
N GLY A 103 -1.32 23.92 1.82
CA GLY A 103 -0.68 23.72 3.12
C GLY A 103 -0.76 22.30 3.67
N THR A 104 -1.43 21.37 2.98
CA THR A 104 -1.48 19.96 3.41
C THR A 104 -0.15 19.25 3.14
N PRO A 105 0.26 18.24 3.95
CA PRO A 105 1.51 17.53 3.72
C PRO A 105 1.40 16.57 2.53
N TRP A 106 2.46 16.48 1.72
CA TRP A 106 2.60 15.46 0.68
C TRP A 106 3.11 14.12 1.24
N PRO A 107 2.66 12.96 0.72
CA PRO A 107 1.48 12.79 -0.13
C PRO A 107 0.19 12.89 0.70
N ARG A 108 -0.86 13.48 0.15
CA ARG A 108 -2.15 13.60 0.85
C ARG A 108 -2.83 12.24 1.04
N PRO A 109 -3.59 12.04 2.12
CA PRO A 109 -4.55 10.96 2.20
C PRO A 109 -5.58 11.05 1.07
N THR A 110 -6.08 9.93 0.58
CA THR A 110 -7.25 9.93 -0.31
C THR A 110 -8.49 10.45 0.43
N PRO A 111 -9.44 11.10 -0.27
CA PRO A 111 -10.65 11.63 0.34
C PRO A 111 -11.39 10.56 1.17
N GLY A 112 -11.61 10.82 2.46
CA GLY A 112 -12.29 9.91 3.39
C GLY A 112 -11.41 8.88 4.10
N PHE A 113 -10.16 8.66 3.69
CA PHE A 113 -9.27 7.70 4.37
C PHE A 113 -8.95 8.13 5.82
N ALA A 114 -8.49 9.37 6.02
CA ALA A 114 -8.06 9.83 7.33
C ALA A 114 -9.17 9.81 8.41
N PRO A 115 -10.42 10.27 8.15
CA PRO A 115 -11.52 10.12 9.10
C PRO A 115 -11.84 8.66 9.43
N LEU A 116 -11.87 7.78 8.41
CA LEU A 116 -12.11 6.35 8.63
C LEU A 116 -11.02 5.74 9.52
N TRP A 117 -9.77 6.08 9.25
CA TRP A 117 -8.63 5.54 9.99
C TRP A 117 -8.64 5.96 11.45
N ARG A 118 -8.95 7.24 11.73
CA ARG A 118 -9.14 7.72 13.11
C ARG A 118 -10.30 7.03 13.82
N ALA A 119 -11.38 6.71 13.11
CA ALA A 119 -12.50 5.96 13.67
C ALA A 119 -12.09 4.51 14.02
N ILE A 120 -11.27 3.87 13.17
CA ILE A 120 -10.67 2.55 13.46
C ILE A 120 -9.82 2.62 14.73
N SER A 121 -8.89 3.59 14.83
CA SER A 121 -8.08 3.81 16.03
C SER A 121 -8.92 3.99 17.29
N THR A 122 -9.91 4.88 17.23
CA THR A 122 -10.84 5.12 18.36
C THR A 122 -11.59 3.86 18.77
N ALA A 123 -12.04 3.05 17.81
CA ALA A 123 -12.71 1.78 18.09
C ALA A 123 -11.77 0.75 18.72
N LYS A 124 -10.51 0.67 18.26
CA LYS A 124 -9.47 -0.19 18.86
C LYS A 124 -9.22 0.20 20.32
N GLU A 125 -9.09 1.50 20.61
CA GLU A 125 -8.93 2.03 21.98
C GLU A 125 -10.13 1.68 22.87
N ALA A 126 -11.35 1.67 22.31
CA ALA A 126 -12.57 1.23 22.99
C ALA A 126 -12.67 -0.31 23.16
N GLY A 127 -11.68 -1.07 22.69
CA GLY A 127 -11.60 -2.52 22.85
C GLY A 127 -12.24 -3.33 21.72
N VAL A 128 -12.66 -2.69 20.61
CA VAL A 128 -13.12 -3.41 19.42
C VAL A 128 -11.93 -4.14 18.77
N LEU A 129 -12.10 -5.42 18.45
CA LEU A 129 -11.05 -6.23 17.83
C LEU A 129 -10.98 -5.99 16.33
N ILE A 130 -10.28 -4.93 15.93
CA ILE A 130 -10.01 -4.60 14.52
C ILE A 130 -8.51 -4.70 14.27
N GLY A 131 -8.13 -5.53 13.31
CA GLY A 131 -6.79 -5.56 12.74
C GLY A 131 -6.72 -4.76 11.46
N ALA A 132 -5.60 -4.09 11.25
CA ALA A 132 -5.34 -3.31 10.06
C ALA A 132 -3.98 -3.67 9.47
N ALA A 133 -3.90 -3.80 8.15
CA ALA A 133 -2.66 -4.03 7.44
C ALA A 133 -2.58 -3.20 6.16
N THR A 134 -1.39 -2.65 5.88
CA THR A 134 -1.06 -2.13 4.55
C THR A 134 -0.40 -3.24 3.75
N LEU A 135 -0.97 -3.57 2.60
CA LEU A 135 -0.56 -4.62 1.68
C LEU A 135 -0.10 -3.96 0.39
N SER A 136 1.20 -3.77 0.17
CA SER A 136 1.68 -2.90 -0.90
C SER A 136 3.01 -3.37 -1.49
N ALA A 137 3.25 -3.06 -2.78
CA ALA A 137 4.57 -3.23 -3.41
C ALA A 137 5.57 -2.12 -3.01
N GLY A 138 5.11 -1.10 -2.29
CA GLY A 138 5.93 -0.01 -1.76
C GLY A 138 6.85 -0.46 -0.63
N HIS A 139 7.33 0.50 0.15
CA HIS A 139 8.38 0.26 1.16
C HIS A 139 7.94 0.74 2.54
N THR A 140 8.22 -0.08 3.57
CA THR A 140 7.68 0.13 4.91
C THR A 140 8.07 1.48 5.51
N ASP A 141 9.33 1.89 5.37
CA ASP A 141 9.82 3.12 6.03
C ASP A 141 9.23 4.39 5.39
N PHE A 142 9.11 4.41 4.06
CA PHE A 142 8.38 5.46 3.34
C PHE A 142 6.94 5.59 3.87
N GLN A 143 6.21 4.48 3.91
CA GLN A 143 4.80 4.47 4.35
C GLN A 143 4.66 4.91 5.81
N LYS A 144 5.50 4.43 6.73
CA LYS A 144 5.51 4.88 8.13
C LYS A 144 5.75 6.37 8.27
N LYS A 145 6.66 6.93 7.48
CA LYS A 145 6.92 8.38 7.48
C LYS A 145 5.69 9.15 7.00
N VAL A 146 5.01 8.68 5.95
CA VAL A 146 3.75 9.26 5.47
C VAL A 146 2.66 9.25 6.56
N PHE A 147 2.40 8.10 7.19
CA PHE A 147 1.43 8.03 8.29
C PHE A 147 1.80 9.00 9.43
N SER A 148 3.08 9.11 9.76
CA SER A 148 3.57 9.98 10.83
C SER A 148 3.32 11.46 10.55
N VAL A 149 3.57 11.95 9.33
CA VAL A 149 3.38 13.38 9.00
C VAL A 149 1.91 13.79 9.01
N HIS A 150 1.00 12.83 8.83
CA HIS A 150 -0.45 13.05 8.92
C HIS A 150 -1.03 12.81 10.31
N GLY A 151 -0.20 12.43 11.28
CA GLY A 151 -0.65 12.10 12.64
C GLY A 151 -1.64 10.94 12.68
N LEU A 152 -1.49 9.98 11.77
CA LEU A 152 -2.31 8.77 11.71
C LEU A 152 -1.62 7.62 12.45
N GLU A 153 -2.38 6.81 13.19
CA GLU A 153 -1.87 5.58 13.80
C GLU A 153 -1.37 4.64 12.69
N TYR A 154 -0.29 3.91 12.95
CA TYR A 154 0.16 2.89 12.02
C TYR A 154 -0.85 1.72 11.94
N PRO A 155 -0.97 1.05 10.78
CA PRO A 155 -1.57 -0.27 10.73
C PRO A 155 -0.81 -1.22 11.67
N ASP A 156 -1.50 -2.27 12.14
CA ASP A 156 -0.87 -3.28 13.00
C ASP A 156 0.23 -4.04 12.24
N ILE A 157 0.09 -4.16 10.91
CA ILE A 157 1.04 -4.84 10.03
C ILE A 157 1.32 -3.99 8.79
N PHE A 158 2.59 -3.69 8.53
CA PHE A 158 3.04 -3.32 7.19
C PHE A 158 3.51 -4.58 6.48
N MET A 159 2.77 -5.02 5.48
CA MET A 159 3.15 -6.14 4.62
C MET A 159 3.55 -5.59 3.26
N THR A 160 4.78 -5.10 3.20
CA THR A 160 5.38 -4.54 1.99
C THR A 160 6.29 -5.57 1.32
N TYR A 161 6.74 -5.28 0.09
CA TYR A 161 7.61 -6.20 -0.65
C TYR A 161 8.93 -6.49 0.10
N ASP A 162 9.56 -5.47 0.69
CA ASP A 162 10.78 -5.61 1.49
C ASP A 162 10.59 -6.52 2.72
N VAL A 163 9.42 -6.43 3.37
CA VAL A 163 9.06 -7.31 4.49
C VAL A 163 8.86 -8.74 4.03
N LEU A 164 8.06 -8.96 2.97
CA LEU A 164 7.81 -10.30 2.43
C LEU A 164 9.09 -10.96 1.94
N ARG A 165 9.94 -10.23 1.23
CA ARG A 165 11.18 -10.79 0.66
C ARG A 165 12.18 -11.17 1.76
N ALA A 166 12.22 -10.41 2.86
CA ALA A 166 13.01 -10.77 4.03
C ALA A 166 12.46 -12.00 4.77
N MET A 167 11.13 -12.15 4.84
CA MET A 167 10.47 -13.27 5.51
C MET A 167 10.49 -14.57 4.68
N CYS A 168 10.41 -14.45 3.36
CA CYS A 168 10.20 -15.54 2.43
C CYS A 168 11.11 -15.39 1.19
N PRO A 169 12.44 -15.48 1.35
CA PRO A 169 13.38 -15.22 0.25
C PRO A 169 13.29 -16.25 -0.88
N ASP A 170 12.82 -17.47 -0.57
CA ASP A 170 12.77 -18.59 -1.51
C ASP A 170 11.45 -18.69 -2.30
N ILE A 171 10.45 -17.84 -2.00
CA ILE A 171 9.16 -17.85 -2.70
C ILE A 171 9.29 -16.99 -3.97
N PRO A 172 8.88 -17.46 -5.16
CA PRO A 172 8.92 -16.66 -6.39
C PRO A 172 8.22 -15.31 -6.25
N HIS A 173 8.73 -14.28 -6.95
CA HIS A 173 8.15 -12.93 -6.90
C HIS A 173 6.64 -12.90 -7.22
N GLU A 174 6.23 -13.62 -8.25
CA GLU A 174 4.84 -13.72 -8.70
C GLU A 174 3.87 -14.24 -7.64
N ASP A 175 4.35 -15.10 -6.73
CA ASP A 175 3.55 -15.64 -5.63
C ASP A 175 3.44 -14.66 -4.45
N LEU A 176 4.41 -13.73 -4.32
CA LEU A 176 4.43 -12.67 -3.31
C LEU A 176 3.63 -11.43 -3.74
N ALA A 177 3.50 -11.22 -5.06
CA ALA A 177 2.84 -10.07 -5.66
C ALA A 177 1.32 -10.27 -5.81
N LYS A 178 0.58 -9.16 -5.84
CA LYS A 178 -0.85 -9.18 -6.18
C LYS A 178 -1.00 -9.59 -7.64
N PRO A 179 -2.00 -10.43 -8.02
CA PRO A 179 -3.22 -10.77 -7.27
C PRO A 179 -3.14 -12.01 -6.37
N SER A 180 -1.95 -12.51 -6.02
CA SER A 180 -1.83 -13.61 -5.05
C SER A 180 -2.42 -13.22 -3.68
N PRO A 181 -3.19 -14.11 -3.00
CA PRO A 181 -3.69 -13.85 -1.65
C PRO A 181 -2.64 -14.07 -0.56
N PHE A 182 -1.40 -14.41 -0.93
CA PHE A 182 -0.34 -14.76 0.01
C PHE A 182 -0.06 -13.64 1.02
N MET A 183 0.18 -12.41 0.53
CA MET A 183 0.47 -11.24 1.35
C MET A 183 -0.61 -10.98 2.42
N LEU A 184 -1.88 -11.02 2.01
CA LEU A 184 -3.02 -10.87 2.92
C LEU A 184 -3.06 -12.00 3.95
N THR A 185 -2.83 -13.23 3.52
CA THR A 185 -2.87 -14.41 4.40
C THR A 185 -1.81 -14.29 5.48
N VAL A 186 -0.56 -13.98 5.11
CA VAL A 186 0.53 -13.78 6.07
C VAL A 186 0.20 -12.65 7.04
N ALA A 187 -0.28 -11.50 6.55
CA ALA A 187 -0.62 -10.36 7.40
C ALA A 187 -1.74 -10.68 8.40
N ARG A 188 -2.81 -11.35 7.94
CA ARG A 188 -3.94 -11.74 8.77
C ARG A 188 -3.55 -12.76 9.84
N GLU A 189 -2.80 -13.79 9.48
CA GLU A 189 -2.37 -14.82 10.43
C GLU A 189 -1.36 -14.26 11.43
N ALA A 190 -0.45 -13.37 11.01
CA ALA A 190 0.47 -12.66 11.90
C ALA A 190 -0.29 -11.82 12.94
N TRP A 191 -1.28 -11.04 12.51
CA TRP A 191 -2.12 -10.27 13.42
C TRP A 191 -2.89 -11.17 14.39
N LYS A 192 -3.55 -12.22 13.88
CA LYS A 192 -4.31 -13.18 14.69
C LYS A 192 -3.42 -13.83 15.76
N PHE A 193 -2.22 -14.26 15.37
CA PHE A 193 -1.24 -14.82 16.29
C PHE A 193 -0.86 -13.82 17.39
N GLY A 194 -0.62 -12.55 17.02
CA GLY A 194 -0.37 -11.48 17.99
C GLY A 194 -1.50 -11.32 19.02
N GLN A 195 -2.76 -11.41 18.59
CA GLN A 195 -3.91 -11.37 19.51
C GLN A 195 -3.98 -12.60 20.44
N GLN A 196 -3.68 -13.79 19.92
CA GLN A 196 -3.64 -15.02 20.72
C GLN A 196 -2.55 -14.98 21.79
N VAL A 197 -1.37 -14.43 21.48
CA VAL A 197 -0.28 -14.20 22.45
C VAL A 197 -0.72 -13.24 23.57
N GLN A 198 -1.61 -12.30 23.27
CA GLN A 198 -2.24 -11.42 24.27
C GLN A 198 -3.41 -12.06 25.03
N GLY A 199 -3.63 -13.37 24.87
CA GLY A 199 -4.70 -14.11 25.55
C GLY A 199 -6.09 -13.88 24.96
N ARG A 200 -6.20 -13.31 23.75
CA ARG A 200 -7.47 -13.10 23.05
C ARG A 200 -7.76 -14.29 22.14
N GLU A 201 -8.85 -15.00 22.42
CA GLU A 201 -9.34 -16.05 21.52
C GLU A 201 -10.16 -15.46 20.37
N ILE A 202 -9.68 -15.68 19.14
CA ILE A 202 -10.35 -15.26 17.91
C ILE A 202 -10.82 -16.50 17.14
N ASN A 203 -12.13 -16.68 17.08
CA ASN A 203 -12.74 -17.81 16.35
C ASN A 203 -12.97 -17.49 14.88
N THR A 204 -13.42 -16.27 14.59
CA THR A 204 -13.78 -15.81 13.25
C THR A 204 -13.22 -14.42 13.00
N ILE A 205 -12.66 -14.22 11.81
CA ILE A 205 -12.18 -12.93 11.34
C ILE A 205 -12.96 -12.60 10.07
N LYS A 206 -13.76 -11.54 10.10
CA LYS A 206 -14.30 -10.93 8.87
C LYS A 206 -13.21 -10.07 8.26
N THR A 207 -12.83 -10.39 7.04
CA THR A 207 -11.74 -9.71 6.35
C THR A 207 -12.29 -8.88 5.19
N PHE A 208 -11.74 -7.67 5.00
CA PHE A 208 -12.07 -6.77 3.91
C PHE A 208 -10.78 -6.32 3.21
N MET A 209 -10.86 -6.04 1.92
CA MET A 209 -9.77 -5.45 1.13
C MET A 209 -10.22 -4.12 0.52
N ALA A 210 -9.36 -3.10 0.57
CA ALA A 210 -9.53 -1.85 -0.17
C ALA A 210 -8.29 -1.59 -1.01
N GLY A 211 -8.49 -1.13 -2.25
CA GLY A 211 -7.41 -0.88 -3.21
C GLY A 211 -7.89 -0.10 -4.42
N ASP A 212 -6.98 0.45 -5.20
CA ASP A 212 -7.26 1.26 -6.39
C ASP A 212 -7.25 0.43 -7.69
N SER A 213 -6.70 -0.80 -7.64
CA SER A 213 -6.65 -1.69 -8.79
C SER A 213 -7.67 -2.83 -8.69
N ASN A 214 -8.67 -2.82 -9.57
CA ASN A 214 -9.60 -3.94 -9.67
C ASN A 214 -8.92 -5.25 -10.12
N GLU A 215 -7.82 -5.15 -10.87
CA GLU A 215 -7.05 -6.29 -11.33
C GLU A 215 -6.16 -6.86 -10.22
N LYS A 216 -5.32 -6.02 -9.61
CA LYS A 216 -4.35 -6.44 -8.57
C LYS A 216 -5.03 -6.64 -7.21
N ASP A 217 -5.57 -5.58 -6.61
CA ASP A 217 -6.19 -5.65 -5.28
C ASP A 217 -7.51 -6.41 -5.29
N GLY A 218 -8.34 -6.13 -6.30
CA GLY A 218 -9.59 -6.86 -6.52
C GLY A 218 -9.31 -8.33 -6.85
N GLY A 219 -8.23 -8.63 -7.57
CA GLY A 219 -7.79 -10.00 -7.83
C GLY A 219 -7.40 -10.73 -6.56
N LEU A 220 -6.59 -10.10 -5.70
CA LEU A 220 -6.25 -10.61 -4.38
C LEU A 220 -7.49 -10.89 -3.53
N ALA A 221 -8.43 -9.94 -3.48
CA ALA A 221 -9.65 -10.09 -2.70
C ALA A 221 -10.53 -11.25 -3.20
N ARG A 222 -10.67 -11.40 -4.53
CA ARG A 222 -11.38 -12.52 -5.16
C ARG A 222 -10.69 -13.85 -4.87
N ALA A 223 -9.37 -13.92 -4.99
CA ALA A 223 -8.60 -15.13 -4.69
C ALA A 223 -8.71 -15.54 -3.21
N ALA A 224 -8.82 -14.58 -2.31
CA ALA A 224 -9.05 -14.81 -0.88
C ALA A 224 -10.53 -15.01 -0.50
N ASN A 225 -11.46 -14.89 -1.46
CA ASN A 225 -12.91 -14.95 -1.25
C ASN A 225 -13.41 -13.96 -0.17
N ILE A 226 -13.00 -12.69 -0.26
CA ILE A 226 -13.39 -11.62 0.66
C ILE A 226 -13.99 -10.42 -0.10
N PRO A 227 -14.77 -9.56 0.57
CA PRO A 227 -15.26 -8.31 -0.03
C PRO A 227 -14.12 -7.36 -0.42
N PHE A 228 -14.30 -6.69 -1.56
CA PHE A 228 -13.38 -5.69 -2.11
C PHE A 228 -14.07 -4.33 -2.24
N TYR A 229 -13.37 -3.27 -1.85
CA TYR A 229 -13.76 -1.88 -2.00
C TYR A 229 -12.78 -1.18 -2.94
N LEU A 230 -13.23 -0.93 -4.17
CA LEU A 230 -12.45 -0.17 -5.14
C LEU A 230 -12.41 1.30 -4.73
N ILE A 231 -11.22 1.83 -4.48
CA ILE A 231 -10.99 3.22 -4.13
C ILE A 231 -10.57 3.96 -5.40
N ASN A 232 -11.26 5.06 -5.70
CA ASN A 232 -10.77 6.02 -6.67
C ASN A 232 -10.03 7.12 -5.92
N ALA A 233 -8.78 7.37 -6.31
CA ALA A 233 -7.92 8.39 -5.74
C ALA A 233 -8.60 9.78 -5.65
N GLU A 234 -9.40 10.14 -6.65
CA GLU A 234 -10.02 11.47 -6.74
C GLU A 234 -11.31 11.64 -5.92
N ASP A 235 -12.08 10.55 -5.69
CA ASP A 235 -13.41 10.61 -5.08
C ASP A 235 -13.74 9.41 -4.16
N GLY A 236 -12.72 8.83 -3.52
CA GLY A 236 -12.80 7.62 -2.70
C GLY A 236 -13.69 7.70 -1.45
N SER A 237 -14.20 8.87 -1.06
CA SER A 237 -14.96 9.08 0.19
C SER A 237 -16.16 8.15 0.33
N LEU A 238 -16.88 7.87 -0.77
CA LEU A 238 -18.02 6.95 -0.74
C LEU A 238 -17.59 5.51 -0.48
N ALA A 239 -16.51 5.05 -1.12
CA ALA A 239 -16.01 3.69 -0.94
C ALA A 239 -15.50 3.48 0.48
N TRP A 240 -14.77 4.45 1.04
CA TRP A 240 -14.36 4.43 2.45
C TRP A 240 -15.54 4.46 3.42
N ALA A 241 -16.59 5.22 3.11
CA ALA A 241 -17.81 5.25 3.93
C ALA A 241 -18.56 3.90 3.90
N CYS A 242 -18.60 3.24 2.74
CA CYS A 242 -19.15 1.89 2.61
C CYS A 242 -18.34 0.86 3.43
N LEU A 243 -17.00 0.96 3.40
CA LEU A 243 -16.16 0.13 4.26
C LEU A 243 -16.42 0.42 5.75
N GLY A 244 -16.51 1.69 6.15
CA GLY A 244 -16.87 2.08 7.51
C GLY A 244 -18.22 1.51 7.97
N GLY A 245 -19.21 1.48 7.09
CA GLY A 245 -20.49 0.80 7.35
C GLY A 245 -20.37 -0.71 7.54
N ALA A 246 -19.51 -1.37 6.75
CA ALA A 246 -19.24 -2.80 6.90
C ALA A 246 -18.45 -3.13 8.18
N LEU A 247 -17.66 -2.19 8.68
CA LEU A 247 -17.00 -2.26 9.98
C LEU A 247 -17.94 -1.94 11.16
N GLY A 248 -19.19 -1.53 10.87
CA GLY A 248 -20.22 -1.28 11.88
C GLY A 248 -20.15 0.11 12.52
N PHE A 249 -19.51 1.09 11.88
CA PHE A 249 -19.49 2.47 12.37
C PHE A 249 -20.86 3.15 12.24
N SER A 250 -21.12 4.16 13.09
CA SER A 250 -22.40 4.86 13.12
C SER A 250 -22.62 5.71 11.88
N ILE A 251 -23.87 6.12 11.63
CA ILE A 251 -24.19 6.96 10.48
C ILE A 251 -23.54 8.35 10.58
N GLU A 252 -23.32 8.85 11.79
CA GLU A 252 -22.57 10.09 12.03
C GLU A 252 -21.12 9.95 11.57
N THR A 253 -20.44 8.87 11.97
CA THR A 253 -19.08 8.57 11.53
C THR A 253 -19.01 8.35 10.01
N ILE A 254 -19.97 7.62 9.44
CA ILE A 254 -20.08 7.42 7.99
C ILE A 254 -20.23 8.76 7.25
N ARG A 255 -21.03 9.69 7.77
CA ARG A 255 -21.19 11.03 7.18
C ARG A 255 -19.93 11.88 7.30
N GLU A 256 -19.15 11.72 8.36
CA GLU A 256 -17.86 12.37 8.51
C GLU A 256 -16.87 11.86 7.46
N ILE A 257 -16.77 10.54 7.28
CA ILE A 257 -15.95 9.92 6.24
C ILE A 257 -16.33 10.42 4.84
N GLN A 258 -17.62 10.59 4.55
CA GLN A 258 -18.08 11.10 3.26
C GLN A 258 -17.70 12.56 3.01
N ARG A 259 -17.52 13.37 4.05
CA ARG A 259 -17.19 14.80 3.91
C ARG A 259 -15.70 15.03 3.62
N GLY A 260 -14.84 14.05 3.93
CA GLY A 260 -13.39 14.15 3.79
C GLY A 260 -12.74 14.85 4.98
#